data_AF-A0A8T1GVB6-F1
#
_entry.id   AF-A0A8T1GVB6-F1
#
_cell.length_a   1.000
_cell.length_b   1.000
_cell.length_c   1.000
_cell.angle_alpha   90.00
_cell.angle_beta   90.00
_cell.angle_gamma   90.00
#
_symmetry.space_group_name_H-M   'P 1'
#
loop_
_entity.id
_entity.type
_entity.pdbx_description
1 polymer ?
#
loop_
_entity_poly.entity_id
_entity_poly.type
_entity_poly.pdbx_seq_one_letter_code
_entity_poly.pdbx_strand_id
1 'polypeptide(L)'
;DLKPENILLCDNSYQTFTYNRKIPSSSTTISRQATQRRVLLDTEIRLIDFGSATFQDEYHSSVVSTRHYRAPEIILGLGWSYPCDIWSIGCILVEFFTGDALVQTHDNLEHLAMMEAVVGSRIDSHRVQAVNKMSTRSGGNAASKSVF
;
A
#
# COMPACT_ATOMS: atom_id res chain seq x y z
N ASP A 1 -5.05 -6.09 -7.34
CA ASP A 1 -5.15 -4.64 -7.03
C ASP A 1 -5.93 -4.46 -5.73
N LEU A 2 -5.35 -4.88 -4.60
CA LEU A 2 -6.00 -4.77 -3.30
C LEU A 2 -5.84 -3.34 -2.77
N LYS A 3 -6.98 -2.73 -2.44
CA LYS A 3 -7.11 -1.36 -1.92
C LYS A 3 -8.48 -1.21 -1.22
N PRO A 4 -8.68 -0.23 -0.33
CA PRO A 4 -9.94 -0.01 0.37
C PRO A 4 -11.14 0.09 -0.57
N GLU A 5 -10.98 0.71 -1.74
CA GLU A 5 -12.04 0.88 -2.74
C GLU A 5 -12.54 -0.45 -3.33
N ASN A 6 -11.73 -1.51 -3.25
CA ASN A 6 -12.05 -2.85 -3.73
C ASN A 6 -12.52 -3.79 -2.60
N ILE A 7 -12.80 -3.25 -1.41
CA ILE A 7 -13.36 -3.98 -0.25
C ILE A 7 -14.74 -3.39 0.05
N LEU A 8 -15.79 -4.14 -0.25
CA LEU A 8 -17.16 -3.68 -0.02
C LEU A 8 -17.76 -4.30 1.24
N LEU A 9 -18.49 -3.48 1.99
CA LEU A 9 -19.38 -3.95 3.05
C LEU A 9 -20.57 -4.68 2.44
N CYS A 10 -20.96 -5.81 3.01
CA CYS A 10 -22.20 -6.50 2.63
C CYS A 10 -23.43 -5.77 3.15
N ASP A 11 -23.30 -5.13 4.31
CA ASP A 11 -24.29 -4.24 4.91
C ASP A 11 -23.57 -2.97 5.40
N ASN A 12 -24.09 -1.80 5.06
CA ASN A 12 -23.53 -0.51 5.46
C ASN A 12 -24.26 0.12 6.66
N SER A 13 -25.18 -0.61 7.28
CA SER A 13 -25.92 -0.17 8.46
C SER A 13 -24.97 0.11 9.62
N TYR A 14 -25.19 1.25 10.28
CA TYR A 14 -24.35 1.71 11.38
C TYR A 14 -25.18 2.30 12.52
N GLN A 15 -24.61 2.29 13.72
CA GLN A 15 -25.08 3.05 14.86
C GLN A 15 -24.13 4.22 15.14
N THR A 16 -24.70 5.38 15.45
CA THR A 16 -23.92 6.57 15.82
C THR A 16 -23.73 6.62 17.33
N PHE A 17 -22.48 6.77 17.77
CA PHE A 17 -22.11 6.93 19.17
C PHE A 17 -21.45 8.29 19.38
N THR A 18 -21.78 8.95 20.50
CA THR A 18 -21.03 10.12 20.95
C THR A 18 -19.64 9.66 21.40
N TYR A 19 -18.61 10.26 20.83
CA TYR A 19 -17.22 9.88 21.09
C TYR A 19 -16.43 11.14 21.43
N ASN A 20 -16.01 11.28 22.69
CA ASN A 20 -15.29 12.47 23.17
C ASN A 20 -13.77 12.20 23.29
N ARG A 21 -13.15 11.49 22.33
CA ARG A 21 -11.70 11.22 22.34
C ARG A 21 -11.04 11.81 21.09
N LYS A 22 -9.88 12.45 21.32
CA LYS A 22 -8.95 12.91 20.28
C LYS A 22 -8.48 11.74 19.42
N ILE A 23 -8.67 11.82 18.10
CA ILE A 23 -8.19 10.80 17.16
C ILE A 23 -6.79 11.23 16.71
N PRO A 24 -5.77 10.38 16.83
CA PRO A 24 -4.47 10.61 16.21
C PRO A 24 -4.65 10.58 14.68
N SER A 25 -4.20 11.63 13.98
CA SER A 25 -4.05 11.61 12.52
C SER A 25 -2.55 11.49 12.22
N SER A 26 -2.18 10.63 11.29
CA SER A 26 -0.80 10.53 10.82
C SER A 26 -0.49 11.59 9.75
N SER A 27 -1.52 12.14 9.08
CA SER A 27 -1.39 13.14 8.02
C SER A 27 -1.38 14.59 8.52
N THR A 28 -1.84 14.88 9.74
CA THR A 28 -1.91 16.25 10.27
C THR A 28 -1.50 16.34 11.74
N THR A 29 -0.71 17.37 12.09
CA THR A 29 -0.37 17.75 13.48
C THR A 29 -1.59 18.19 14.30
N ILE A 30 -2.77 18.26 13.68
CA ILE A 30 -4.04 18.67 14.29
C ILE A 30 -4.87 17.42 14.54
N SER A 31 -5.08 17.08 15.81
CA SER A 31 -6.00 15.99 16.17
C SER A 31 -7.42 16.32 15.69
N ARG A 32 -8.01 15.43 14.89
CA ARG A 32 -9.41 15.53 14.50
C ARG A 32 -10.30 15.35 15.73
N GLN A 33 -11.06 16.39 16.08
CA GLN A 33 -12.16 16.29 17.05
C GLN A 33 -13.41 15.84 16.30
N ALA A 34 -13.70 14.53 16.33
CA ALA A 34 -15.00 14.01 15.93
C ALA A 34 -15.82 13.78 17.20
N THR A 35 -16.93 14.51 17.38
CA THR A 35 -17.84 14.36 18.53
C THR A 35 -18.74 13.13 18.41
N GLN A 36 -18.86 12.57 17.20
CA GLN A 36 -19.64 11.39 16.89
C GLN A 36 -18.84 10.42 16.02
N ARG A 37 -19.01 9.12 16.26
CA ARG A 37 -18.48 8.03 15.43
C ARG A 37 -19.60 7.11 14.98
N ARG A 38 -19.53 6.68 13.72
CA ARG A 38 -20.38 5.62 13.17
C ARG A 38 -19.66 4.29 13.37
N VAL A 39 -20.35 3.34 13.98
CA VAL A 39 -19.85 1.98 14.18
C VAL A 39 -20.76 1.06 13.37
N LEU A 40 -20.16 0.27 12.48
CA LEU A 40 -20.88 -0.70 11.66
C LEU A 40 -21.59 -1.73 12.55
N LEU A 41 -22.81 -2.09 12.18
CA LEU A 41 -23.56 -3.15 12.85
C LEU A 41 -23.10 -4.55 12.39
N ASP A 42 -22.58 -4.63 11.17
CA ASP A 42 -21.99 -5.82 10.57
C ASP A 42 -20.67 -5.44 9.88
N THR A 43 -19.65 -6.28 10.04
CA THR A 43 -18.33 -6.09 9.43
C THR A 43 -18.05 -7.08 8.31
N GLU A 44 -19.05 -7.84 7.83
CA GLU A 44 -18.90 -8.71 6.67
C GLU A 44 -18.48 -7.89 5.45
N ILE A 45 -17.35 -8.28 4.87
CA ILE A 45 -16.77 -7.65 3.68
C ILE A 45 -16.62 -8.65 2.55
N ARG A 46 -16.62 -8.14 1.32
CA ARG A 46 -16.30 -8.89 0.11
C ARG A 46 -15.27 -8.14 -0.73
N LEU A 47 -14.35 -8.91 -1.29
CA LEU A 47 -13.44 -8.41 -2.30
C LEU A 47 -14.16 -8.33 -3.64
N ILE A 48 -13.90 -7.24 -4.35
CA ILE A 48 -14.36 -7.02 -5.70
C ILE A 48 -13.17 -6.71 -6.62
N ASP A 49 -13.46 -6.54 -7.92
CA ASP A 49 -12.49 -6.14 -8.94
C ASP A 49 -11.30 -7.10 -9.09
N PHE A 50 -11.60 -8.26 -9.70
CA PHE A 50 -10.61 -9.26 -10.11
C PHE A 50 -10.04 -8.99 -11.51
N GLY A 51 -10.25 -7.80 -12.10
CA GLY A 51 -9.81 -7.48 -13.46
C GLY A 51 -8.29 -7.46 -13.63
N SER A 52 -7.55 -7.34 -12.52
CA SER A 52 -6.08 -7.45 -12.47
C SER A 52 -5.58 -8.70 -11.73
N ALA A 53 -6.44 -9.69 -11.49
CA ALA A 53 -6.01 -10.97 -10.96
C ALA A 53 -5.20 -11.71 -12.03
N THR A 54 -4.13 -12.40 -11.62
CA THR A 54 -3.21 -13.08 -12.54
C THR A 54 -2.88 -14.45 -11.97
N PHE A 55 -3.01 -15.49 -12.79
CA PHE A 55 -2.58 -16.84 -12.41
C PHE A 55 -1.05 -16.97 -12.46
N GLN A 56 -0.50 -17.94 -11.72
CA GLN A 56 0.96 -18.10 -11.60
C GLN A 56 1.66 -18.40 -12.93
N ASP A 57 0.95 -19.06 -13.86
CA ASP A 57 1.42 -19.45 -15.19
C ASP A 57 1.13 -18.41 -16.28
N GLU A 58 0.51 -17.28 -15.93
CA GLU A 58 0.23 -16.19 -16.86
C GLU A 58 1.36 -15.15 -16.92
N TYR A 59 1.28 -14.26 -17.91
CA TYR A 59 2.20 -13.15 -18.03
C TYR A 59 2.04 -12.17 -16.86
N HIS A 60 3.14 -11.90 -16.15
CA HIS A 60 3.17 -10.96 -15.05
C HIS A 60 3.62 -9.57 -15.55
N SER A 61 2.69 -8.61 -15.56
CA SER A 61 3.02 -7.20 -15.84
C SER A 61 4.09 -6.68 -14.88
N SER A 62 5.05 -5.90 -15.37
CA SER A 62 6.13 -5.33 -14.54
C SER A 62 5.64 -4.32 -13.50
N VAL A 63 4.49 -3.69 -13.76
CA VAL A 63 3.84 -2.76 -12.84
C VAL A 63 2.40 -3.23 -12.63
N VAL A 64 2.07 -3.51 -11.37
CA VAL A 64 0.73 -3.84 -10.91
C VAL A 64 0.41 -3.04 -9.64
N SER A 65 -0.84 -3.19 -9.19
CA SER A 65 -1.44 -2.52 -8.04
C SER A 65 -1.52 -1.00 -8.12
N THR A 66 -2.43 -0.43 -7.35
CA THR A 66 -2.51 1.00 -7.07
C THR A 66 -1.29 1.42 -6.25
N ARG A 67 -0.76 2.63 -6.52
CA ARG A 67 0.55 3.08 -6.01
C ARG A 67 0.68 2.98 -4.48
N HIS A 68 -0.31 3.44 -3.71
CA HIS A 68 -0.25 3.47 -2.24
C HIS A 68 -0.22 2.09 -1.57
N TYR A 69 -0.51 1.02 -2.31
CA TYR A 69 -0.56 -0.35 -1.78
C TYR A 69 0.48 -1.24 -2.49
N ARG A 70 1.39 -0.64 -3.25
CA ARG A 70 2.37 -1.35 -4.08
C ARG A 70 3.56 -1.82 -3.27
N ALA A 71 3.87 -3.10 -3.41
CA ALA A 71 4.99 -3.74 -2.73
C ALA A 71 6.36 -3.25 -3.23
N PRO A 72 7.40 -3.23 -2.37
CA PRO A 72 8.74 -2.76 -2.73
C PRO A 72 9.37 -3.52 -3.90
N GLU A 73 9.15 -4.83 -4.01
CA GLU A 73 9.68 -5.65 -5.11
C GLU A 73 9.12 -5.25 -6.48
N ILE A 74 7.88 -4.75 -6.53
CA ILE A 74 7.27 -4.21 -7.75
C ILE A 74 7.91 -2.86 -8.09
N ILE A 75 8.14 -1.98 -7.11
CA ILE A 75 8.81 -0.68 -7.31
C ILE A 75 10.25 -0.87 -7.79
N LEU A 76 10.94 -1.88 -7.24
CA LEU A 76 12.31 -2.24 -7.58
C LEU A 76 12.42 -3.08 -8.87
N GLY A 77 11.31 -3.55 -9.43
CA GLY A 77 11.30 -4.36 -10.65
C GLY A 77 11.90 -5.77 -10.47
N LEU A 78 11.84 -6.34 -9.28
CA LEU A 78 12.42 -7.64 -8.92
C LEU A 78 11.53 -8.85 -9.30
N GLY A 79 10.41 -8.61 -9.96
CA GLY A 79 9.33 -9.58 -10.09
C GLY A 79 8.49 -9.67 -8.82
N TRP A 80 7.28 -10.18 -8.96
CA TRP A 80 6.31 -10.29 -7.87
C TRP A 80 5.51 -11.59 -7.99
N SER A 81 4.86 -11.96 -6.90
CA SER A 81 3.97 -13.12 -6.79
C SER A 81 3.01 -12.85 -5.61
N TYR A 82 2.39 -13.88 -5.04
CA TYR A 82 1.44 -13.77 -3.92
C TYR A 82 1.83 -12.85 -2.76
N PRO A 83 3.12 -12.72 -2.34
CA PRO A 83 3.48 -11.82 -1.24
C PRO A 83 3.12 -10.34 -1.46
N CYS A 84 2.96 -9.88 -2.71
CA CYS A 84 2.59 -8.49 -2.96
C CYS A 84 1.20 -8.14 -2.41
N ASP A 85 0.28 -9.11 -2.38
CA ASP A 85 -1.06 -8.92 -1.82
C ASP A 85 -1.00 -8.77 -0.28
N ILE A 86 -0.10 -9.50 0.40
CA ILE A 86 0.12 -9.37 1.84
C ILE A 86 0.64 -7.97 2.19
N TRP A 87 1.53 -7.41 1.35
CA TRP A 87 1.97 -6.03 1.50
C TRP A 87 0.79 -5.05 1.40
N SER A 88 -0.03 -5.18 0.34
CA SER A 88 -1.21 -4.33 0.16
C SER A 88 -2.18 -4.41 1.35
N ILE A 89 -2.43 -5.62 1.87
CA ILE A 89 -3.27 -5.82 3.07
C ILE A 89 -2.67 -5.12 4.29
N GLY A 90 -1.35 -5.19 4.49
CA GLY A 90 -0.67 -4.48 5.58
C GLY A 90 -0.91 -2.96 5.54
N CYS A 91 -0.78 -2.36 4.35
CA CYS A 91 -1.09 -0.94 4.13
C CYS A 91 -2.57 -0.62 4.44
N ILE A 92 -3.51 -1.44 3.96
CA ILE A 92 -4.95 -1.27 4.17
C ILE A 92 -5.32 -1.33 5.65
N LEU A 93 -4.75 -2.27 6.41
CA LEU A 93 -5.03 -2.41 7.84
C LEU A 93 -4.57 -1.18 8.63
N VAL A 94 -3.42 -0.61 8.28
CA VAL A 94 -2.96 0.64 8.90
C VAL A 94 -3.90 1.78 8.54
N GLU A 95 -4.29 1.89 7.28
CA GLU A 95 -5.23 2.92 6.83
C GLU A 95 -6.62 2.80 7.50
N PHE A 96 -7.14 1.60 7.70
CA PHE A 96 -8.38 1.39 8.46
C PHE A 96 -8.25 1.81 9.92
N PHE A 97 -7.06 1.65 10.51
CA PHE A 97 -6.81 2.02 11.90
C PHE A 97 -6.62 3.53 12.08
N THR A 98 -5.85 4.18 11.20
CA THR A 98 -5.49 5.61 11.29
C THR A 98 -6.48 6.52 10.58
N GLY A 99 -7.17 6.02 9.55
CA GLY A 99 -7.96 6.79 8.59
C GLY A 99 -7.12 7.54 7.54
N ASP A 100 -5.82 7.27 7.47
CA ASP A 100 -4.85 7.95 6.60
C ASP A 100 -3.98 6.88 5.89
N ALA A 101 -3.75 7.05 4.58
CA ALA A 101 -2.91 6.13 3.80
C ALA A 101 -1.46 6.08 4.34
N LEU A 102 -0.91 4.86 4.45
CA LEU A 102 0.43 4.63 5.03
C LEU A 102 1.55 5.26 4.21
N VAL A 103 1.45 5.18 2.87
CA VAL A 103 2.47 5.65 1.93
C VAL A 103 1.82 6.49 0.83
N GLN A 104 1.58 7.76 1.15
CA GLN A 104 0.94 8.72 0.24
C GLN A 104 1.99 9.48 -0.58
N THR A 105 2.34 8.97 -1.75
CA THR A 105 3.36 9.56 -2.63
C THR A 105 3.06 9.25 -4.09
N HIS A 106 3.66 10.03 -4.99
CA HIS A 106 3.61 9.84 -6.43
C HIS A 106 4.98 9.48 -7.04
N ASP A 107 6.05 9.48 -6.23
CA ASP A 107 7.42 9.22 -6.66
C ASP A 107 7.97 7.91 -6.09
N ASN A 108 8.80 7.19 -6.84
CA ASN A 108 9.31 5.88 -6.40
C ASN A 108 10.37 5.99 -5.30
N LEU A 109 11.23 7.02 -5.33
CA LEU A 109 12.28 7.20 -4.34
C LEU A 109 11.68 7.62 -3.01
N GLU A 110 10.74 8.57 -3.04
CA GLU A 110 9.96 8.96 -1.86
C GLU A 110 9.21 7.75 -1.28
N HIS A 111 8.61 6.91 -2.14
CA HIS A 111 7.92 5.71 -1.69
C HIS A 111 8.83 4.75 -0.91
N LEU A 112 10.01 4.44 -1.45
CA LEU A 112 10.98 3.58 -0.76
C LEU A 112 11.47 4.23 0.54
N ALA A 113 11.72 5.53 0.55
CA ALA A 113 12.13 6.25 1.76
C ALA A 113 11.05 6.21 2.86
N MET A 114 9.77 6.36 2.50
CA MET A 114 8.66 6.21 3.44
C MET A 114 8.57 4.77 3.98
N MET A 115 8.79 3.76 3.13
CA MET A 115 8.81 2.36 3.58
C MET A 115 9.92 2.12 4.61
N GLU A 116 11.13 2.61 4.37
CA GLU A 116 12.24 2.49 5.32
C GLU A 116 11.92 3.16 6.66
N ALA A 117 11.27 4.33 6.63
CA ALA A 117 10.85 5.05 7.82
C ALA A 117 9.80 4.27 8.64
N VAL A 118 8.86 3.59 7.98
CA VAL A 118 7.82 2.78 8.63
C VAL A 118 8.38 1.47 9.20
N VAL A 119 9.19 0.76 8.42
CA VAL A 119 9.76 -0.54 8.83
C VAL A 119 10.87 -0.35 9.87
N GLY A 120 11.51 0.82 9.91
CA GLY A 120 12.57 1.14 10.86
C GLY A 120 13.93 0.53 10.48
N SER A 121 14.06 0.02 9.25
CA SER A 121 15.30 -0.54 8.72
C SER A 121 15.45 -0.18 7.24
N ARG A 122 16.69 -0.01 6.80
CA ARG A 122 16.98 0.21 5.37
C ARG A 122 16.67 -1.04 4.57
N ILE A 123 16.23 -0.83 3.33
CA ILE A 123 16.06 -1.92 2.37
C ILE A 123 17.42 -2.57 2.14
N ASP A 124 17.44 -3.90 2.17
CA ASP A 124 18.67 -4.68 2.06
C ASP A 124 19.51 -4.24 0.85
N SER A 125 20.72 -3.77 1.13
CA SER A 125 21.66 -3.24 0.16
C SER A 125 22.02 -4.27 -0.91
N HIS A 126 21.97 -5.57 -0.59
CA HIS A 126 22.21 -6.63 -1.57
C HIS A 126 21.11 -6.68 -2.63
N ARG A 127 19.84 -6.45 -2.24
CA ARG A 127 18.71 -6.37 -3.19
C ARG A 127 18.82 -5.14 -4.08
N VAL A 128 19.20 -3.99 -3.51
CA VAL A 128 19.43 -2.75 -4.27
C VAL A 128 20.56 -2.92 -5.29
N GLN A 129 21.67 -3.54 -4.88
CA GLN A 129 22.80 -3.80 -5.78
C GLN A 129 22.45 -4.80 -6.91
N ALA A 130 21.61 -5.80 -6.63
CA ALA A 130 21.14 -6.74 -7.64
C ALA A 130 20.29 -6.04 -8.72
N VAL A 131 19.39 -5.13 -8.31
CA VAL A 131 18.62 -4.28 -9.22
C VAL A 131 19.56 -3.43 -10.10
N ASN A 132 20.50 -2.71 -9.49
CA ASN A 132 21.43 -1.85 -10.22
C ASN A 132 22.26 -2.63 -11.25
N LYS A 133 22.74 -3.83 -10.89
CA LYS A 133 23.47 -4.72 -11.81
C LYS A 133 22.58 -5.17 -12.97
N MET A 134 21.31 -5.44 -12.75
CA MET A 134 20.36 -5.83 -13.80
C MET A 134 20.06 -4.66 -14.75
N SER A 135 19.87 -3.45 -14.21
CA SER A 135 19.66 -2.23 -15.00
C SER A 135 20.85 -1.87 -15.90
N THR A 136 22.09 -2.12 -15.44
CA THR A 136 23.29 -1.91 -16.27
C THR A 136 23.43 -2.89 -17.43
N ARG A 137 22.83 -4.08 -17.32
CA ARG A 137 22.88 -5.14 -18.37
C ARG A 137 21.79 -5.00 -19.42
N SER A 138 20.61 -4.46 -19.08
CA SER A 138 19.46 -4.41 -19.98
C SER A 138 19.29 -3.11 -20.78
N GLY A 139 20.26 -2.20 -20.79
CA GLY A 139 20.20 -1.05 -21.70
C GLY A 139 18.95 -0.17 -21.49
N GLY A 140 18.75 0.33 -20.27
CA GLY A 140 17.97 1.54 -20.00
C GLY A 140 16.44 1.42 -19.96
N ASN A 141 15.90 1.13 -18.77
CA ASN A 141 14.58 1.63 -18.37
C ASN A 141 14.77 2.83 -17.44
N ALA A 142 14.10 3.95 -17.74
CA ALA A 142 14.26 5.23 -17.06
C ALA A 142 13.93 5.21 -15.55
N ALA A 143 13.21 4.21 -15.06
CA ALA A 143 12.92 4.05 -13.63
C ALA A 143 14.14 3.61 -12.80
N SER A 144 15.19 3.04 -13.42
CA SER A 144 16.40 2.59 -12.74
C SER A 144 17.49 3.65 -12.62
N LYS A 145 17.36 4.78 -13.33
CA LYS A 145 18.41 5.82 -13.38
C LYS A 145 18.35 6.83 -12.22
N SER A 146 17.37 6.73 -11.33
CA SER A 146 17.14 7.73 -10.27
C SER A 146 17.20 7.15 -8.86
N VAL A 147 17.73 5.93 -8.68
CA VAL A 147 17.84 5.32 -7.34
C VAL A 147 19.07 5.84 -6.57
N PHE A 148 19.94 6.64 -7.20
CA PHE A 148 20.98 7.45 -6.55
C PHE A 148 21.27 8.72 -7.36
#